data_AF-A0A561QBN0-F1
#
_entry.id   AF-A0A561QBN0-F1
#
_cell.length_a   1.000
_cell.length_b   1.000
_cell.length_c   1.000
_cell.angle_alpha   90.00
_cell.angle_beta   90.00
_cell.angle_gamma   90.00
#
_symmetry.space_group_name_H-M   'P 1'
#
loop_
_entity.id
_entity.type
_entity.pdbx_description
1 polymer ?
#
loop_
_entity_poly.entity_id
_entity_poly.type
_entity_poly.pdbx_seq_one_letter_code
_entity_poly.pdbx_strand_id
1 'polypeptide(L)'
;MARLILLVIHRELFFLPTFWEAIGAGFQFFLWIGKPVEAHIGETLRCHCRAGFLVCDAGGQRFHDGEKVAALARFEAGAAGLPFALVRLDPGELPQDGVFAIEDIAVQGQGPVTAVRRLEPDVALIHAHAADIHGNVQMDLEAHADFARDLALARASRHVIVSVEQIVSPQAIAKAPRNMVLAATEVDCVVEAPYGAYPLACENRYDTDNHVIGSYAEAMSGTADGFRTWLHHEVRSLDDHAAYLNRLGMRRLQAVTIRRSVYA
;
A
#
# COMPACT_ATOMS: atom_id res chain seq x y z
N MET A 1 -10.90 9.70 -17.23
CA MET A 1 -10.52 10.60 -16.12
C MET A 1 -10.20 9.66 -14.96
N ALA A 2 -8.91 9.46 -14.67
CA ALA A 2 -8.48 8.42 -13.74
C ALA A 2 -8.72 8.85 -12.28
N ARG A 3 -9.55 8.12 -11.56
CA ARG A 3 -9.99 8.27 -10.18
C ARG A 3 -9.33 7.17 -9.33
N LEU A 4 -8.29 7.54 -8.56
CA LEU A 4 -7.70 6.77 -7.45
C LEU A 4 -6.53 5.81 -7.79
N ILE A 5 -5.30 6.20 -7.41
CA ILE A 5 -4.12 5.32 -7.36
C ILE A 5 -3.83 4.98 -5.90
N LEU A 6 -3.67 3.70 -5.58
CA LEU A 6 -3.49 3.18 -4.23
C LEU A 6 -2.24 2.31 -4.15
N LEU A 7 -1.30 2.72 -3.30
CA LEU A 7 -0.08 1.98 -2.99
C LEU A 7 -0.25 1.26 -1.63
N VAL A 8 -0.17 -0.07 -1.62
CA VAL A 8 0.01 -0.84 -0.37
C VAL A 8 1.33 -1.59 -0.48
N ILE A 9 2.23 -1.27 0.45
CA ILE A 9 3.43 -2.05 0.71
C ILE A 9 3.26 -2.58 2.14
N HIS A 10 3.55 -3.86 2.32
CA HIS A 10 3.28 -4.60 3.54
C HIS A 10 3.84 -3.92 4.81
N ARG A 11 2.96 -3.81 5.81
CA ARG A 11 3.17 -3.42 7.22
C ARG A 11 3.59 -2.01 7.64
N GLU A 12 3.99 -1.14 6.74
CA GLU A 12 4.07 0.33 6.89
C GLU A 12 4.43 0.85 5.49
N LEU A 13 4.24 2.12 5.13
CA LEU A 13 4.13 2.54 3.72
C LEU A 13 5.26 3.47 3.33
N PHE A 14 6.18 3.11 2.40
CA PHE A 14 7.15 4.04 1.80
C PHE A 14 7.78 3.57 0.45
N PHE A 15 7.95 4.57 -0.44
CA PHE A 15 8.94 4.70 -1.52
C PHE A 15 8.76 3.96 -2.86
N LEU A 16 8.19 4.68 -3.84
CA LEU A 16 8.68 4.64 -5.22
C LEU A 16 8.88 6.10 -5.70
N PRO A 17 9.94 6.46 -6.45
CA PRO A 17 10.10 7.81 -7.03
C PRO A 17 8.89 8.24 -7.88
N THR A 18 8.27 7.28 -8.57
CA THR A 18 7.03 7.46 -9.37
C THR A 18 5.80 7.83 -8.52
N PHE A 19 5.75 7.47 -7.24
CA PHE A 19 4.66 7.82 -6.32
C PHE A 19 4.54 9.34 -6.13
N TRP A 20 5.66 10.05 -6.10
CA TRP A 20 5.69 11.50 -5.81
C TRP A 20 5.47 12.38 -7.05
N GLU A 21 5.80 11.89 -8.24
CA GLU A 21 5.46 12.56 -9.50
C GLU A 21 3.95 12.53 -9.75
N ALA A 22 3.29 11.42 -9.40
CA ALA A 22 1.84 11.30 -9.48
C ALA A 22 1.12 12.32 -8.57
N ILE A 23 1.64 12.61 -7.37
CA ILE A 23 1.04 13.58 -6.42
C ILE A 23 0.97 15.00 -7.03
N GLY A 24 1.93 15.35 -7.89
CA GLY A 24 1.91 16.64 -8.60
C GLY A 24 0.91 16.74 -9.76
N ALA A 25 0.34 15.62 -10.21
CA ALA A 25 -0.45 15.53 -11.43
C ALA A 25 -1.98 15.45 -11.22
N GLY A 26 -2.47 15.65 -9.99
CA GLY A 26 -3.91 15.76 -9.71
C GLY A 26 -4.64 14.41 -9.58
N PHE A 27 -3.94 13.34 -9.20
CA PHE A 27 -4.55 12.05 -8.90
C PHE A 27 -5.12 12.01 -7.47
N GLN A 28 -6.18 11.21 -7.27
CA GLN A 28 -6.65 10.86 -5.92
C GLN A 28 -5.74 9.77 -5.35
N PHE A 29 -5.34 9.90 -4.09
CA PHE A 29 -4.44 8.93 -3.43
C PHE A 29 -5.14 8.29 -2.24
N PHE A 30 -4.92 7.00 -2.04
CA PHE A 30 -5.28 6.32 -0.80
C PHE A 30 -3.99 5.94 -0.07
N LEU A 31 -3.93 6.24 1.23
CA LEU A 31 -2.78 5.96 2.09
C LEU A 31 -3.27 5.26 3.36
N TRP A 32 -2.72 4.09 3.68
CA TRP A 32 -3.04 3.40 4.92
C TRP A 32 -1.92 3.60 5.94
N ILE A 33 -2.22 4.17 7.12
CA ILE A 33 -1.21 4.38 8.17
C ILE A 33 -1.51 3.44 9.35
N GLY A 34 -0.69 2.40 9.49
CA GLY A 34 -0.89 1.34 10.49
C GLY A 34 -0.73 1.77 11.95
N LYS A 35 0.01 2.87 12.20
CA LYS A 35 0.30 3.48 13.50
C LYS A 35 -0.04 4.98 13.49
N PRO A 36 -0.27 5.62 14.64
CA PRO A 36 -0.35 7.08 14.68
C PRO A 36 0.99 7.67 14.21
N VAL A 37 0.95 8.39 13.09
CA VAL A 37 2.11 9.10 12.54
C VAL A 37 1.68 10.55 12.33
N GLU A 38 2.49 11.48 12.82
CA GLU A 38 2.37 12.87 12.38
C GLU A 38 2.96 12.97 10.97
N ALA A 39 2.08 13.11 9.98
CA ALA A 39 2.48 13.16 8.58
C ALA A 39 2.33 14.58 8.00
N HIS A 40 3.43 15.14 7.50
CA HIS A 40 3.48 16.32 6.65
C HIS A 40 3.39 15.94 5.17
N ILE A 41 2.22 16.12 4.57
CA ILE A 41 2.00 15.89 3.13
C ILE A 41 1.90 17.26 2.44
N GLY A 42 3.02 17.70 1.85
CA GLY A 42 3.10 18.98 1.13
C GLY A 42 3.14 20.23 2.01
N GLU A 43 2.93 21.41 1.40
CA GLU A 43 3.15 22.74 2.01
C GLU A 43 2.08 23.16 3.05
N THR A 44 0.99 22.41 3.22
CA THR A 44 -0.19 22.94 3.95
C THR A 44 -0.76 22.07 5.06
N LEU A 45 -0.24 20.88 5.33
CA LEU A 45 -0.94 19.92 6.20
C LEU A 45 -0.06 19.35 7.30
N ARG A 46 -0.48 19.57 8.55
CA ARG A 46 -0.12 18.79 9.74
C ARG A 46 -1.24 17.78 9.97
N CYS A 47 -1.00 16.48 9.74
CA CYS A 47 -1.97 15.43 10.07
C CYS A 47 -1.61 14.77 11.41
N HIS A 48 -2.56 14.71 12.33
CA HIS A 48 -2.46 13.97 13.59
C HIS A 48 -3.42 12.77 13.50
N CYS A 49 -2.96 11.65 12.93
CA CYS A 49 -3.78 10.44 12.77
C CYS A 49 -3.75 9.58 14.04
N ARG A 50 -4.90 9.26 14.64
CA ARG A 50 -5.05 8.08 15.51
C ARG A 50 -5.39 6.91 14.59
N ALA A 51 -4.48 5.94 14.44
CA ALA A 51 -4.64 4.68 13.68
C ALA A 51 -5.88 4.58 12.74
N GLY A 52 -5.73 4.94 11.46
CA GLY A 52 -6.83 5.00 10.49
C GLY A 52 -6.35 5.00 9.03
N PHE A 53 -7.27 5.18 8.07
CA PHE A 53 -6.97 5.28 6.64
C PHE A 53 -7.07 6.73 6.13
N LEU A 54 -6.48 6.98 4.96
CA LEU A 54 -6.46 8.28 4.28
C LEU A 54 -6.98 8.11 2.87
N VAL A 55 -7.97 8.91 2.50
CA VAL A 55 -8.38 9.13 1.11
C VAL A 55 -8.09 10.60 0.82
N CYS A 56 -7.41 10.92 -0.28
CA CYS A 56 -7.12 12.29 -0.72
C CYS A 56 -7.78 12.55 -2.07
N ASP A 57 -8.63 13.58 -2.16
CA ASP A 57 -9.23 14.05 -3.40
C ASP A 57 -8.44 15.25 -4.00
N ALA A 58 -8.27 15.25 -5.33
CA ALA A 58 -7.70 16.34 -6.10
C ALA A 58 -8.76 17.44 -6.35
N GLY A 59 -9.06 18.21 -5.31
CA GLY A 59 -9.94 19.39 -5.39
C GLY A 59 -9.99 20.21 -4.10
N GLY A 60 -9.06 19.95 -3.18
CA GLY A 60 -9.23 20.21 -1.76
C GLY A 60 -9.18 18.86 -1.05
N GLN A 61 -8.03 18.56 -0.44
CA GLN A 61 -7.77 17.27 0.17
C GLN A 61 -8.76 17.05 1.33
N ARG A 62 -9.73 16.16 1.15
CA ARG A 62 -10.67 15.75 2.21
C ARG A 62 -10.15 14.49 2.86
N PHE A 63 -9.71 14.60 4.10
CA PHE A 63 -9.29 13.48 4.93
C PHE A 63 -10.51 12.74 5.46
N HIS A 64 -10.51 11.42 5.30
CA HIS A 64 -11.53 10.53 5.85
C HIS A 64 -10.84 9.59 6.83
N ASP A 65 -10.84 9.92 8.12
CA ASP A 65 -10.46 8.95 9.13
C ASP A 65 -11.51 7.84 9.12
N GLY A 66 -11.09 6.60 9.31
CA GLY A 66 -12.04 5.54 9.52
C GLY A 66 -11.40 4.27 9.99
N GLU A 67 -12.27 3.42 10.50
CA GLU A 67 -11.90 2.18 11.15
C GLU A 67 -11.32 1.16 10.14
N LYS A 68 -10.35 0.36 10.60
CA LYS A 68 -9.54 -0.51 9.74
C LYS A 68 -10.39 -1.62 9.11
N VAL A 69 -11.29 -2.22 9.88
CA VAL A 69 -12.22 -3.25 9.41
C VAL A 69 -13.16 -2.67 8.35
N ALA A 70 -13.65 -1.44 8.52
CA ALA A 70 -14.47 -0.77 7.52
C ALA A 70 -13.75 -0.62 6.18
N ALA A 71 -12.49 -0.18 6.16
CA ALA A 71 -11.77 -0.01 4.90
C ALA A 71 -11.47 -1.34 4.19
N LEU A 72 -11.05 -2.39 4.91
CA LEU A 72 -10.86 -3.71 4.32
C LEU A 72 -12.17 -4.24 3.72
N ALA A 73 -13.27 -4.18 4.47
CA ALA A 73 -14.57 -4.65 4.00
C ALA A 73 -15.03 -3.93 2.72
N ARG A 74 -14.68 -2.64 2.55
CA ARG A 74 -14.99 -1.89 1.33
C ARG A 74 -14.19 -2.36 0.12
N PHE A 75 -12.91 -2.73 0.30
CA PHE A 75 -12.12 -3.35 -0.76
C PHE A 75 -12.65 -4.75 -1.08
N GLU A 76 -12.99 -5.55 -0.08
CA GLU A 76 -13.59 -6.87 -0.28
C GLU A 76 -14.92 -6.78 -1.05
N ALA A 77 -15.78 -5.80 -0.72
CA ALA A 77 -16.98 -5.54 -1.50
C ALA A 77 -16.68 -5.11 -2.95
N GLY A 78 -15.65 -4.26 -3.14
CA GLY A 78 -15.19 -3.86 -4.48
C GLY A 78 -14.72 -5.05 -5.30
N ALA A 79 -13.84 -5.87 -4.73
CA ALA A 79 -13.33 -7.11 -5.31
C ALA A 79 -14.44 -8.12 -5.65
N ALA A 80 -15.48 -8.20 -4.81
CA ALA A 80 -16.62 -9.07 -5.02
C ALA A 80 -17.68 -8.48 -5.99
N GLY A 81 -17.50 -7.24 -6.47
CA GLY A 81 -18.48 -6.53 -7.30
C GLY A 81 -19.76 -6.15 -6.56
N LEU A 82 -19.77 -6.24 -5.22
CA LEU A 82 -20.92 -5.89 -4.38
C LEU A 82 -21.02 -4.37 -4.21
N PRO A 83 -22.22 -3.79 -4.08
CA PRO A 83 -22.39 -2.34 -3.93
C PRO A 83 -21.87 -1.80 -2.59
N PHE A 84 -21.90 -2.62 -1.53
CA PHE A 84 -21.50 -2.27 -0.17
C PHE A 84 -21.07 -3.52 0.62
N ALA A 85 -20.39 -3.31 1.74
CA ALA A 85 -20.18 -4.30 2.79
C ALA A 85 -20.98 -3.93 4.05
N LEU A 86 -21.23 -4.91 4.90
CA LEU A 86 -21.83 -4.71 6.23
C LEU A 86 -20.73 -4.87 7.29
N VAL A 87 -20.57 -3.87 8.15
CA VAL A 87 -19.59 -3.88 9.23
C VAL A 87 -20.25 -3.47 10.54
N ARG A 88 -19.72 -3.96 11.66
CA ARG A 88 -20.11 -3.52 12.99
C ARG A 88 -19.07 -2.50 13.47
N LEU A 89 -19.50 -1.28 13.71
CA LEU A 89 -18.67 -0.18 14.19
C LEU A 89 -19.21 0.32 15.53
N ASP A 90 -18.32 0.80 16.39
CA ASP A 90 -18.74 1.39 17.65
C ASP A 90 -19.37 2.78 17.42
N PRO A 91 -20.29 3.22 18.30
CA PRO A 91 -20.90 4.54 18.19
C PRO A 91 -19.85 5.66 18.14
N GLY A 92 -19.86 6.46 17.07
CA GLY A 92 -18.91 7.57 16.87
C GLY A 92 -17.72 7.25 15.96
N GLU A 93 -17.54 5.99 15.54
CA GLU A 93 -16.52 5.59 14.56
C GLU A 93 -16.95 5.82 13.10
N LEU A 94 -18.20 6.25 12.90
CA LEU A 94 -18.78 6.52 11.61
C LEU A 94 -18.36 7.89 11.08
N PRO A 95 -17.64 7.97 9.95
CA PRO A 95 -17.27 9.26 9.38
C PRO A 95 -18.52 9.95 8.84
N GLN A 96 -18.79 11.18 9.29
CA GLN A 96 -20.04 11.91 9.02
C GLN A 96 -20.07 12.63 7.66
N ASP A 97 -19.17 12.29 6.75
CA ASP A 97 -18.85 13.04 5.54
C ASP A 97 -19.53 12.53 4.27
N GLY A 98 -20.50 11.60 4.41
CA GLY A 98 -21.40 11.18 3.33
C GLY A 98 -20.74 10.33 2.23
N VAL A 99 -19.44 10.03 2.34
CA VAL A 99 -18.73 9.06 1.49
C VAL A 99 -19.07 7.62 1.92
N PHE A 100 -19.48 7.45 3.18
CA PHE A 100 -19.99 6.25 3.81
C PHE A 100 -21.52 6.35 3.81
N ALA A 101 -22.20 5.68 2.89
CA ALA A 101 -23.66 5.61 2.92
C ALA A 101 -24.07 4.68 4.07
N ILE A 102 -24.23 5.25 5.25
CA ILE A 102 -24.56 4.56 6.48
C ILE A 102 -26.07 4.53 6.63
N GLU A 103 -26.65 3.36 6.45
CA GLU A 103 -27.93 3.03 7.07
C GLU A 103 -27.64 1.98 8.14
N ASP A 104 -28.16 2.23 9.35
CA ASP A 104 -28.20 1.20 10.39
C ASP A 104 -29.21 0.14 9.94
N ILE A 105 -28.69 -1.01 9.52
CA ILE A 105 -29.51 -2.12 9.08
C ILE A 105 -29.85 -2.97 10.30
N ALA A 106 -31.14 -3.08 10.61
CA ALA A 106 -31.63 -3.98 11.63
C ALA A 106 -31.51 -5.43 11.14
N VAL A 107 -30.51 -6.16 11.65
CA VAL A 107 -30.33 -7.58 11.38
C VAL A 107 -31.05 -8.38 12.46
N GLN A 108 -31.99 -9.24 12.08
CA GLN A 108 -32.81 -9.99 13.03
C GLN A 108 -31.94 -10.84 13.99
N GLY A 109 -32.12 -10.65 15.29
CA GLY A 109 -31.33 -11.34 16.32
C GLY A 109 -29.92 -10.78 16.51
N GLN A 110 -29.56 -9.69 15.84
CA GLN A 110 -28.31 -8.97 16.03
C GLN A 110 -28.55 -7.48 16.32
N GLY A 111 -27.58 -6.84 16.97
CA GLY A 111 -27.56 -5.38 17.10
C GLY A 111 -27.32 -4.70 15.74
N PRO A 112 -27.53 -3.38 15.65
CA PRO A 112 -27.40 -2.62 14.39
C PRO A 112 -26.04 -2.85 13.73
N VAL A 113 -26.03 -2.85 12.40
CA VAL A 113 -24.81 -2.91 11.58
C VAL A 113 -24.82 -1.78 10.56
N THR A 114 -23.64 -1.35 10.17
CA THR A 114 -23.41 -0.24 9.27
C THR A 114 -23.14 -0.76 7.86
N ALA A 115 -23.87 -0.25 6.87
CA ALA A 115 -23.48 -0.40 5.47
C ALA A 115 -22.34 0.57 5.11
N VAL A 116 -21.28 0.05 4.48
CA VAL A 116 -20.17 0.85 3.97
C VAL A 116 -20.02 0.63 2.47
N ARG A 117 -20.04 1.72 1.69
CA ARG A 117 -19.95 1.66 0.23
C ARG A 117 -18.60 1.11 -0.22
N ARG A 118 -18.60 0.23 -1.22
CA ARG A 118 -17.39 -0.34 -1.82
C ARG A 118 -16.36 0.72 -2.24
N LEU A 119 -15.09 0.33 -2.24
CA LEU A 119 -14.02 1.09 -2.86
C LEU A 119 -13.59 0.39 -4.15
N GLU A 120 -13.47 1.16 -5.22
CA GLU A 120 -12.97 0.70 -6.53
C GLU A 120 -11.86 1.65 -6.99
N PRO A 121 -10.60 1.40 -6.60
CA PRO A 121 -9.49 2.20 -7.08
C PRO A 121 -9.27 2.04 -8.58
N ASP A 122 -8.76 3.06 -9.24
CA ASP A 122 -8.36 2.93 -10.63
C ASP A 122 -7.05 2.16 -10.78
N VAL A 123 -6.11 2.32 -9.85
CA VAL A 123 -4.82 1.62 -9.90
C VAL A 123 -4.43 1.12 -8.51
N ALA A 124 -4.07 -0.15 -8.40
CA ALA A 124 -3.34 -0.70 -7.26
C ALA A 124 -1.85 -0.81 -7.60
N LEU A 125 -1.01 -0.40 -6.65
CA LEU A 125 0.43 -0.63 -6.64
C LEU A 125 0.74 -1.54 -5.46
N ILE A 126 1.27 -2.73 -5.76
CA ILE A 126 1.56 -3.75 -4.74
C ILE A 126 3.00 -4.21 -4.93
N HIS A 127 3.68 -4.52 -3.83
CA HIS A 127 4.99 -5.15 -3.88
C HIS A 127 4.90 -6.62 -3.46
N ALA A 128 5.52 -7.52 -4.21
CA ALA A 128 5.46 -8.97 -3.98
C ALA A 128 6.82 -9.67 -4.14
N HIS A 129 6.89 -10.93 -3.73
CA HIS A 129 8.14 -11.68 -3.72
C HIS A 129 8.61 -12.08 -5.11
N ALA A 130 7.72 -12.54 -5.99
CA ALA A 130 8.12 -12.96 -7.32
C ALA A 130 6.95 -12.86 -8.31
N ALA A 131 7.26 -12.78 -9.59
CA ALA A 131 6.30 -13.01 -10.65
C ALA A 131 6.95 -13.68 -11.86
N ASP A 132 6.16 -14.25 -12.75
CA ASP A 132 6.64 -14.68 -14.07
C ASP A 132 6.34 -13.64 -15.16
N ILE A 133 6.85 -13.92 -16.36
CA ILE A 133 6.63 -13.11 -17.56
C ILE A 133 5.16 -13.07 -18.03
N HIS A 134 4.29 -13.90 -17.47
CA HIS A 134 2.86 -13.90 -17.79
C HIS A 134 2.07 -13.02 -16.82
N GLY A 135 2.66 -12.57 -15.71
CA GLY A 135 1.99 -11.78 -14.69
C GLY A 135 1.43 -12.60 -13.55
N ASN A 136 1.78 -13.89 -13.43
CA ASN A 136 1.42 -14.67 -12.24
C ASN A 136 2.32 -14.26 -11.08
N VAL A 137 1.72 -13.81 -9.98
CA VAL A 137 2.44 -13.25 -8.83
C VAL A 137 2.43 -14.23 -7.68
N GLN A 138 3.60 -14.39 -7.05
CA GLN A 138 3.79 -15.15 -5.82
C GLN A 138 4.18 -14.26 -4.64
N MET A 139 3.57 -14.56 -3.50
CA MET A 139 3.96 -14.06 -2.19
C MET A 139 4.33 -15.22 -1.27
N ASP A 140 5.32 -15.02 -0.41
CA ASP A 140 5.73 -16.04 0.56
C ASP A 140 4.72 -16.15 1.70
N LEU A 141 3.84 -17.16 1.60
CA LEU A 141 2.78 -17.41 2.58
C LEU A 141 3.27 -18.10 3.87
N GLU A 142 4.50 -18.62 3.91
CA GLU A 142 5.04 -19.27 5.11
C GLU A 142 5.31 -18.25 6.25
N ALA A 143 5.42 -16.97 5.90
CA ALA A 143 5.84 -15.90 6.79
C ALA A 143 4.80 -15.44 7.83
N HIS A 144 3.62 -16.06 7.95
CA HIS A 144 2.48 -15.54 8.76
C HIS A 144 2.11 -14.08 8.41
N ALA A 145 2.44 -13.65 7.20
CA ALA A 145 2.11 -12.32 6.71
C ALA A 145 0.66 -12.32 6.22
N ASP A 146 -0.12 -11.34 6.71
CA ASP A 146 -1.51 -11.14 6.30
C ASP A 146 -1.55 -10.27 5.04
N PHE A 147 -1.54 -10.95 3.88
CA PHE A 147 -1.66 -10.35 2.54
C PHE A 147 -3.11 -10.07 2.13
N ALA A 148 -4.10 -10.35 2.99
CA ALA A 148 -5.51 -10.25 2.60
C ALA A 148 -5.87 -8.82 2.14
N ARG A 149 -5.26 -7.80 2.75
CA ARG A 149 -5.50 -6.39 2.41
C ARG A 149 -4.98 -6.03 1.02
N ASP A 150 -3.76 -6.41 0.72
CA ASP A 150 -3.11 -6.18 -0.57
C ASP A 150 -3.89 -6.88 -1.69
N LEU A 151 -4.36 -8.10 -1.45
CA LEU A 151 -5.15 -8.85 -2.42
C LEU A 151 -6.56 -8.30 -2.59
N ALA A 152 -7.22 -7.87 -1.50
CA ALA A 152 -8.53 -7.22 -1.57
C ALA A 152 -8.44 -5.91 -2.36
N LEU A 153 -7.39 -5.13 -2.12
CA LEU A 153 -7.07 -3.95 -2.91
C LEU A 153 -6.86 -4.28 -4.39
N ALA A 154 -5.96 -5.22 -4.70
CA ALA A 154 -5.62 -5.59 -6.08
C ALA A 154 -6.91 -5.88 -6.87
N ARG A 155 -7.74 -6.76 -6.31
CA ARG A 155 -8.97 -7.24 -6.94
C ARG A 155 -10.08 -6.20 -7.00
N ALA A 156 -10.08 -5.23 -6.09
CA ALA A 156 -11.01 -4.11 -6.14
C ALA A 156 -10.62 -3.05 -7.18
N SER A 157 -9.38 -3.10 -7.68
CA SER A 157 -8.82 -2.05 -8.54
C SER A 157 -9.05 -2.34 -10.02
N ARG A 158 -9.19 -1.27 -10.82
CA ARG A 158 -9.36 -1.40 -12.28
C ARG A 158 -8.07 -1.83 -12.98
N HIS A 159 -6.93 -1.38 -12.47
CA HIS A 159 -5.60 -1.74 -12.94
C HIS A 159 -4.72 -2.15 -11.75
N VAL A 160 -3.85 -3.12 -11.95
CA VAL A 160 -2.91 -3.62 -10.93
C VAL A 160 -1.50 -3.63 -11.50
N ILE A 161 -0.61 -2.87 -10.86
CA ILE A 161 0.82 -2.86 -11.15
C ILE A 161 1.53 -3.48 -9.95
N VAL A 162 2.29 -4.54 -10.21
CA VAL A 162 3.00 -5.27 -9.16
C VAL A 162 4.50 -5.09 -9.36
N SER A 163 5.16 -4.47 -8.38
CA SER A 163 6.61 -4.55 -8.30
C SER A 163 7.02 -5.85 -7.61
N VAL A 164 8.06 -6.50 -8.08
CA VAL A 164 8.52 -7.78 -7.53
C VAL A 164 10.00 -7.78 -7.25
N GLU A 165 10.39 -8.47 -6.21
CA GLU A 165 11.80 -8.66 -5.89
C GLU A 165 12.58 -9.45 -6.96
N GLN A 166 11.88 -10.31 -7.72
CA GLN A 166 12.49 -11.10 -8.78
C GLN A 166 11.45 -11.55 -9.81
N ILE A 167 11.80 -11.47 -11.10
CA ILE A 167 11.07 -12.17 -12.16
C ILE A 167 11.66 -13.57 -12.34
N VAL A 168 10.80 -14.59 -12.34
CA VAL A 168 11.21 -16.00 -12.42
C VAL A 168 10.52 -16.72 -13.58
N SER A 169 10.98 -17.95 -13.86
CA SER A 169 10.36 -18.73 -14.93
C SER A 169 8.98 -19.26 -14.51
N PRO A 170 8.07 -19.49 -15.48
CA PRO A 170 6.78 -20.13 -15.19
C PRO A 170 6.93 -21.50 -14.50
N GLN A 171 8.02 -22.24 -14.79
CA GLN A 171 8.32 -23.51 -14.11
C GLN A 171 8.66 -23.30 -12.63
N ALA A 172 9.31 -22.19 -12.25
CA ALA A 172 9.58 -21.87 -10.85
C ALA A 172 8.27 -21.56 -10.11
N ILE A 173 7.38 -20.78 -10.72
CA ILE A 173 6.02 -20.52 -10.19
C ILE A 173 5.26 -21.84 -9.98
N ALA A 174 5.29 -22.73 -10.98
CA ALA A 174 4.60 -24.03 -10.92
C ALA A 174 5.11 -24.98 -9.83
N LYS A 175 6.33 -24.77 -9.29
CA LYS A 175 6.85 -25.57 -8.16
C LYS A 175 6.18 -25.21 -6.82
N ALA A 176 5.67 -23.99 -6.68
CA ALA A 176 5.05 -23.50 -5.46
C ALA A 176 3.65 -22.91 -5.74
N PRO A 177 2.71 -23.68 -6.33
CA PRO A 177 1.43 -23.14 -6.80
C PRO A 177 0.58 -22.55 -5.68
N ARG A 178 0.76 -23.01 -4.44
CA ARG A 178 0.07 -22.46 -3.25
C ARG A 178 0.44 -21.01 -2.95
N ASN A 179 1.63 -20.58 -3.39
CA ASN A 179 2.12 -19.22 -3.15
C ASN A 179 1.66 -18.26 -4.24
N MET A 180 0.99 -18.74 -5.31
CA MET A 180 0.42 -17.87 -6.33
C MET A 180 -0.82 -17.18 -5.78
N VAL A 181 -0.74 -15.86 -5.65
CA VAL A 181 -1.78 -15.05 -4.99
C VAL A 181 -2.58 -14.18 -5.94
N LEU A 182 -1.99 -13.81 -7.08
CA LEU A 182 -2.66 -13.14 -8.20
C LEU A 182 -2.32 -13.87 -9.49
N ALA A 183 -3.34 -14.14 -10.30
CA ALA A 183 -3.19 -14.69 -11.63
C ALA A 183 -2.82 -13.60 -12.64
N ALA A 184 -2.22 -14.00 -13.76
CA ALA A 184 -1.95 -13.14 -14.91
C ALA A 184 -3.14 -12.27 -15.37
N THR A 185 -4.37 -12.76 -15.20
CA THR A 185 -5.59 -12.02 -15.58
C THR A 185 -5.96 -10.90 -14.62
N GLU A 186 -5.38 -10.88 -13.42
CA GLU A 186 -5.60 -9.86 -12.38
C GLU A 186 -4.51 -8.78 -12.40
N VAL A 187 -3.49 -8.89 -13.26
CA VAL A 187 -2.29 -8.03 -13.24
C VAL A 187 -2.05 -7.39 -14.61
N ASP A 188 -1.99 -6.07 -14.65
CA ASP A 188 -1.73 -5.31 -15.88
C ASP A 188 -0.23 -5.14 -16.17
N CYS A 189 0.59 -5.04 -15.11
CA CYS A 189 2.02 -4.78 -15.25
C CYS A 189 2.82 -5.39 -14.11
N VAL A 190 3.96 -6.00 -14.45
CA VAL A 190 4.97 -6.49 -13.50
C VAL A 190 6.27 -5.71 -13.70
N VAL A 191 6.84 -5.22 -12.60
CA VAL A 191 8.10 -4.47 -12.59
C VAL A 191 9.10 -5.18 -11.68
N GLU A 192 10.26 -5.58 -12.19
CA GLU A 192 11.33 -6.09 -11.33
C GLU A 192 11.98 -4.91 -10.57
N ALA A 193 11.87 -4.94 -9.24
CA ALA A 193 12.42 -3.94 -8.33
C ALA A 193 12.98 -4.66 -7.08
N PRO A 194 14.23 -5.15 -7.13
CA PRO A 194 14.89 -5.76 -5.98
C PRO A 194 15.01 -4.76 -4.83
N TYR A 195 14.74 -5.17 -3.60
CA TYR A 195 14.58 -4.26 -2.45
C TYR A 195 13.49 -3.20 -2.67
N GLY A 196 12.41 -3.55 -3.36
CA GLY A 196 11.35 -2.62 -3.75
C GLY A 196 10.45 -2.17 -2.59
N ALA A 197 10.42 -2.92 -1.48
CA ALA A 197 9.78 -2.49 -0.23
C ALA A 197 10.72 -1.73 0.71
N TYR A 198 12.04 -1.66 0.43
CA TYR A 198 12.97 -0.92 1.29
C TYR A 198 12.53 0.56 1.41
N PRO A 199 12.54 1.17 2.60
CA PRO A 199 13.21 0.76 3.84
C PRO A 199 12.40 -0.17 4.76
N LEU A 200 11.26 -0.66 4.29
CA LEU A 200 10.40 -1.58 5.04
C LEU A 200 10.83 -3.02 4.79
N ALA A 201 10.20 -3.95 5.49
CA ALA A 201 10.49 -5.36 5.34
C ALA A 201 9.80 -5.91 4.08
N CYS A 202 10.47 -6.84 3.42
CA CYS A 202 9.82 -7.82 2.55
C CYS A 202 9.95 -9.17 3.27
N GLU A 203 8.82 -9.78 3.63
CA GLU A 203 8.83 -10.91 4.55
C GLU A 203 9.68 -12.06 4.02
N ASN A 204 10.45 -12.69 4.92
CA ASN A 204 11.42 -13.73 4.58
C ASN A 204 12.48 -13.34 3.52
N ARG A 205 12.65 -12.05 3.18
CA ARG A 205 13.69 -11.53 2.26
C ARG A 205 14.64 -10.59 2.99
N TYR A 206 14.13 -9.50 3.55
CA TYR A 206 14.89 -8.50 4.30
C TYR A 206 14.02 -7.80 5.35
N ASP A 207 14.65 -7.32 6.42
CA ASP A 207 14.01 -6.59 7.51
C ASP A 207 13.96 -5.08 7.25
N THR A 208 13.27 -4.35 8.13
CA THR A 208 13.20 -2.88 8.09
C THR A 208 14.56 -2.23 8.36
N ASP A 209 14.85 -1.13 7.67
CA ASP A 209 15.96 -0.24 7.98
C ASP A 209 15.49 0.88 8.90
N ASN A 210 15.54 0.61 10.20
CA ASN A 210 15.06 1.55 11.22
C ASN A 210 15.83 2.88 11.22
N HIS A 211 17.05 2.93 10.66
CA HIS A 211 17.77 4.19 10.51
C HIS A 211 17.14 5.06 9.42
N VAL A 212 16.77 4.51 8.26
CA VAL A 212 16.07 5.31 7.23
C VAL A 212 14.70 5.73 7.74
N ILE A 213 13.96 4.81 8.37
CA ILE A 213 12.65 5.09 8.96
C ILE A 213 12.75 6.23 9.99
N GLY A 214 13.78 6.20 10.85
CA GLY A 214 14.05 7.28 11.80
C GLY A 214 14.33 8.61 11.12
N SER A 215 15.19 8.62 10.08
CA SER A 215 15.51 9.85 9.33
C SER A 215 14.29 10.45 8.61
N TYR A 216 13.40 9.58 8.11
CA TYR A 216 12.13 9.99 7.53
C TYR A 216 11.23 10.62 8.59
N ALA A 217 11.05 9.95 9.74
CA ALA A 217 10.21 10.45 10.82
C ALA A 217 10.72 11.80 11.36
N GLU A 218 12.04 11.96 11.50
CA GLU A 218 12.66 13.22 11.88
C GLU A 218 12.36 14.33 10.85
N ALA A 219 12.61 14.08 9.56
CA ALA A 219 12.33 15.04 8.50
C ALA A 219 10.85 15.45 8.46
N MET A 220 9.95 14.48 8.68
CA MET A 220 8.51 14.71 8.75
C MET A 220 8.12 15.59 9.92
N SER A 221 8.65 15.35 11.12
CA SER A 221 8.36 16.19 12.30
C SER A 221 8.89 17.63 12.22
N GLY A 222 9.70 17.94 11.20
CA GLY A 222 10.26 19.25 10.95
C GLY A 222 9.33 20.22 10.21
N THR A 223 9.92 21.09 9.39
CA THR A 223 9.17 22.02 8.54
C THR A 223 8.83 21.39 7.20
N ALA A 224 7.78 21.89 6.53
CA ALA A 224 7.43 21.43 5.18
C ALA A 224 8.61 21.60 4.20
N ASP A 225 9.36 22.69 4.30
CA ASP A 225 10.56 22.93 3.47
C ASP A 225 11.70 21.96 3.82
N GLY A 226 11.88 21.65 5.11
CA GLY A 226 12.84 20.65 5.57
C GLY A 226 12.52 19.26 5.00
N PHE A 227 11.25 18.86 5.08
CA PHE A 227 10.79 17.60 4.50
C PHE A 227 10.95 17.57 2.98
N ARG A 228 10.60 18.65 2.26
CA ARG A 228 10.82 18.75 0.81
C ARG A 228 12.28 18.62 0.43
N THR A 229 13.17 19.23 1.21
CA THR A 229 14.62 19.15 1.02
C THR A 229 15.11 17.72 1.21
N TRP A 230 14.68 17.08 2.30
CA TRP A 230 14.96 15.67 2.55
C TRP A 230 14.44 14.78 1.42
N LEU A 231 13.20 14.98 0.96
CA LEU A 231 12.59 14.21 -0.13
C LEU A 231 13.33 14.40 -1.46
N HIS A 232 13.78 15.62 -1.75
CA HIS A 232 14.61 15.87 -2.92
C HIS A 232 15.93 15.10 -2.83
N HIS A 233 16.62 15.20 -1.71
CA HIS A 233 17.91 14.55 -1.53
C HIS A 233 17.82 13.02 -1.47
N GLU A 234 16.89 12.45 -0.70
CA GLU A 234 16.81 11.01 -0.50
C GLU A 234 16.10 10.26 -1.65
N VAL A 235 15.27 10.96 -2.45
CA VAL A 235 14.40 10.32 -3.44
C VAL A 235 14.51 10.96 -4.82
N ARG A 236 14.16 12.24 -4.95
CA ARG A 236 13.89 12.84 -6.27
C ARG A 236 15.13 13.22 -7.06
N SER A 237 16.28 13.31 -6.40
CA SER A 237 17.57 13.60 -7.05
C SER A 237 18.23 12.38 -7.69
N LEU A 238 17.56 11.22 -7.65
CA LEU A 238 18.06 9.96 -8.18
C LEU A 238 17.29 9.61 -9.46
N ASP A 239 18.02 9.16 -10.47
CA ASP A 239 17.45 8.92 -11.81
C ASP A 239 16.51 7.70 -11.83
N ASP A 240 16.88 6.63 -11.12
CA ASP A 240 16.13 5.39 -11.09
C ASP A 240 16.37 4.57 -9.80
N HIS A 241 15.70 3.41 -9.73
CA HIS A 241 15.81 2.49 -8.61
C HIS A 241 17.24 1.91 -8.45
N ALA A 242 17.97 1.70 -9.54
CA ALA A 242 19.34 1.20 -9.47
C ALA A 242 20.28 2.26 -8.84
N ALA A 243 20.11 3.54 -9.20
CA ALA A 243 20.82 4.66 -8.57
C ALA A 243 20.52 4.74 -7.07
N TYR A 244 19.27 4.48 -6.65
CA TYR A 244 18.89 4.39 -5.25
C TYR A 244 19.61 3.27 -4.51
N LEU A 245 19.62 2.04 -5.04
CA LEU A 245 20.34 0.92 -4.43
C LEU A 245 21.86 1.16 -4.38
N ASN A 246 22.42 1.78 -5.41
CA ASN A 246 23.84 2.15 -5.44
C ASN A 246 24.20 3.16 -4.35
N ARG A 247 23.34 4.16 -4.10
CA ARG A 247 23.51 5.12 -3.00
C ARG A 247 23.47 4.44 -1.64
N LEU A 248 22.53 3.52 -1.41
CA LEU A 248 22.44 2.77 -0.16
C LEU A 248 23.71 1.94 0.09
N GLY A 249 24.23 1.35 -1.00
CA GLY A 249 25.44 0.56 -1.00
C GLY A 249 25.22 -0.85 -0.47
N MET A 250 26.02 -1.78 -0.99
CA MET A 250 25.86 -3.21 -0.74
C MET A 250 25.96 -3.59 0.75
N ARG A 251 26.80 -2.89 1.52
CA ARG A 251 26.98 -3.16 2.96
C ARG A 251 25.68 -2.94 3.74
N ARG A 252 24.91 -1.91 3.40
CA ARG A 252 23.65 -1.56 4.07
C ARG A 252 22.55 -2.55 3.69
N LEU A 253 22.42 -2.84 2.39
CA LEU A 253 21.45 -3.81 1.87
C LEU A 253 21.70 -5.22 2.47
N GLN A 254 22.96 -5.66 2.54
CA GLN A 254 23.30 -6.94 3.15
C GLN A 254 23.00 -6.99 4.64
N ALA A 255 23.12 -5.88 5.37
CA ALA A 255 22.86 -5.84 6.80
C ALA A 255 21.38 -6.11 7.14
N VAL A 256 20.45 -5.75 6.23
CA VAL A 256 19.01 -6.02 6.40
C VAL A 256 18.55 -7.32 5.72
N THR A 257 19.38 -7.91 4.85
CA THR A 257 18.99 -9.11 4.09
C THR A 257 18.99 -10.36 4.97
N ILE A 258 17.83 -11.02 5.06
CA ILE A 258 17.65 -12.27 5.81
C ILE A 258 17.82 -13.49 4.89
N ARG A 259 17.21 -13.48 3.70
CA ARG A 259 17.25 -14.60 2.73
C ARG A 259 17.37 -14.06 1.31
N ARG A 260 18.24 -14.67 0.51
CA ARG A 260 18.52 -14.22 -0.87
C ARG A 260 17.66 -14.88 -1.95
N SER A 261 17.03 -16.02 -1.67
CA SER A 261 16.21 -16.76 -2.66
C SER A 261 14.86 -17.14 -2.07
N VAL A 262 13.81 -16.97 -2.88
CA VAL A 262 12.44 -17.48 -2.60
C VAL A 262 12.41 -18.99 -2.74
N TYR A 263 13.18 -19.53 -3.70
CA TYR A 263 13.22 -20.95 -4.00
C TYR A 263 14.50 -21.54 -3.38
N ALA A 264 14.35 -22.40 -2.39
CA ALA A 264 15.43 -23.27 -1.91
C ALA A 264 15.40 -24.61 -2.67
#